data_AF-A0A0M3AHM9-F1
#
_entry.id   AF-A0A0M3AHM9-F1
#
_cell.length_a   1.000
_cell.length_b   1.000
_cell.length_c   1.000
_cell.angle_alpha   90.00
_cell.angle_beta   90.00
_cell.angle_gamma   90.00
#
_symmetry.space_group_name_H-M   'P 1'
#
loop_
_entity.id
_entity.type
_entity.pdbx_description
1 polymer ?
#
loop_
_entity_poly.entity_id
_entity_poly.type
_entity_poly.pdbx_seq_one_letter_code
_entity_poly.pdbx_strand_id
1 'polypeptide(L)'
;MLTAFLRCQAETQISRPDLIRQARRWLYDRSYVLPGERLLERLAAAAQDHVLEGLRSEIEAAVGAELTGSLNRTEIAGGLNS
;
A
#
# COMPACT_ATOMS: atom_id res chain seq x y z
N MET A 1 1.58 -13.71 -12.36
CA MET A 1 0.12 -13.46 -12.28
C MET A 1 -0.11 -11.95 -12.31
N LEU A 2 -1.13 -11.45 -13.03
CA LEU A 2 -1.38 -10.01 -13.22
C LEU A 2 -1.58 -9.25 -11.91
N THR A 3 -2.27 -9.83 -10.94
CA THR A 3 -2.50 -9.24 -9.60
C THR A 3 -1.22 -9.01 -8.81
N ALA A 4 -0.27 -9.94 -8.83
CA ALA A 4 1.02 -9.76 -8.16
C ALA A 4 1.85 -8.65 -8.81
N PHE A 5 1.83 -8.59 -10.14
CA PHE A 5 2.48 -7.50 -10.89
C PHE A 5 1.88 -6.14 -10.53
N LEU A 6 0.55 -6.02 -10.50
CA LEU A 6 -0.13 -4.76 -10.18
C LEU A 6 0.10 -4.29 -8.75
N ARG A 7 0.20 -5.20 -7.77
CA ARG A 7 0.55 -4.82 -6.39
C ARG A 7 1.94 -4.20 -6.32
N CYS A 8 2.94 -4.85 -6.92
CA CYS A 8 4.30 -4.31 -6.98
C CYS A 8 4.37 -2.96 -7.70
N GLN A 9 3.60 -2.77 -8.77
CA GLN A 9 3.54 -1.48 -9.44
C GLN A 9 2.85 -0.40 -8.60
N ALA A 10 1.81 -0.77 -7.84
CA ALA A 10 1.09 0.15 -6.97
C ALA A 10 1.96 0.69 -5.82
N GLU A 11 2.99 -0.05 -5.39
CA GLU A 11 3.99 0.43 -4.41
C GLU A 11 4.79 1.63 -4.94
N THR A 12 4.99 1.73 -6.28
CA THR A 12 5.70 2.86 -6.90
C THR A 12 4.74 3.94 -7.41
N GLN A 13 3.59 3.54 -7.97
CA GLN A 13 2.62 4.45 -8.56
C GLN A 13 1.19 3.99 -8.25
N ILE A 14 0.55 4.68 -7.30
CA ILE A 14 -0.80 4.35 -6.78
C ILE A 14 -1.93 4.73 -7.76
N SER A 15 -1.64 5.51 -8.80
CA SER A 15 -2.60 6.02 -9.78
C SER A 15 -3.34 4.89 -10.53
N ARG A 16 -4.66 4.82 -10.36
CA ARG A 16 -5.51 3.79 -10.99
C ARG A 16 -5.45 3.79 -12.52
N PRO A 17 -5.52 4.93 -13.23
CA PRO A 17 -5.34 4.95 -14.69
C PRO A 17 -3.99 4.42 -15.15
N ASP A 18 -2.92 4.67 -14.38
CA ASP A 18 -1.58 4.19 -14.72
C ASP A 18 -1.45 2.68 -14.48
N LEU A 19 -2.01 2.17 -13.39
CA LEU A 19 -2.09 0.73 -13.13
C LEU A 19 -2.85 -0.02 -14.22
N ILE A 20 -3.94 0.55 -14.76
CA ILE A 20 -4.67 -0.03 -15.90
C ILE A 20 -3.80 -0.04 -17.16
N ARG A 21 -3.10 1.05 -17.44
CA ARG A 21 -2.17 1.13 -18.58
C ARG A 21 -1.09 0.07 -18.49
N GLN A 22 -0.51 -0.11 -17.31
CA GLN A 22 0.51 -1.12 -17.04
C GLN A 22 -0.06 -2.54 -17.12
N ALA A 23 -1.30 -2.77 -16.66
CA ALA A 23 -1.98 -4.06 -16.83
C ALA A 23 -2.12 -4.44 -18.32
N ARG A 24 -2.59 -3.49 -19.15
CA ARG A 24 -2.73 -3.70 -20.59
C ARG A 24 -1.40 -4.03 -21.24
N ARG A 25 -0.34 -3.29 -20.89
CA ARG A 25 1.02 -3.56 -21.38
C ARG A 25 1.52 -4.94 -20.98
N TRP A 26 1.38 -5.30 -19.70
CA TRP A 26 1.83 -6.60 -19.17
C TRP A 26 1.13 -7.79 -19.84
N LEU A 27 -0.17 -7.65 -20.14
CA LEU A 27 -0.97 -8.65 -20.85
C LEU A 27 -0.57 -8.76 -22.32
N TYR A 28 -0.36 -7.62 -22.98
CA TYR A 28 0.08 -7.57 -24.37
C TYR A 28 1.46 -8.23 -24.54
N ASP A 29 2.43 -7.90 -23.69
CA ASP A 29 3.79 -8.44 -23.71
C ASP A 29 3.83 -9.97 -23.53
N ARG A 30 2.77 -10.55 -22.95
CA ARG A 30 2.63 -12.00 -22.70
C ARG A 30 1.67 -12.69 -23.65
N SER A 31 1.19 -11.99 -24.67
CA SER A 31 0.22 -12.50 -25.65
C SER A 31 -1.07 -13.03 -25.01
N TYR A 32 -1.49 -12.46 -23.89
CA TYR A 32 -2.77 -12.79 -23.26
C TYR A 32 -3.93 -12.02 -23.90
N VAL A 33 -5.13 -12.63 -23.86
CA VAL A 33 -6.36 -11.96 -24.24
C VAL A 33 -6.61 -10.78 -23.30
N LEU A 34 -6.85 -9.60 -23.87
CA LEU A 34 -7.18 -8.41 -23.10
C LEU A 34 -8.57 -8.57 -22.47
N PRO A 35 -8.67 -8.57 -21.14
CA PRO A 35 -9.96 -8.61 -20.48
C PRO A 35 -10.69 -7.27 -20.65
N GLY A 36 -12.02 -7.31 -20.50
CA GLY A 36 -12.84 -6.11 -20.56
C GLY A 36 -12.46 -5.07 -19.50
N GLU A 37 -12.75 -3.80 -19.78
CA GLU A 37 -12.31 -2.66 -18.97
C GLU A 37 -12.74 -2.76 -17.51
N ARG A 38 -13.96 -3.23 -17.25
CA ARG A 38 -14.48 -3.43 -15.89
C ARG A 38 -13.64 -4.40 -15.06
N LEU A 39 -13.02 -5.41 -15.67
CA LEU A 39 -12.16 -6.33 -14.94
C LEU A 39 -10.82 -5.65 -14.61
N LEU A 40 -10.24 -4.92 -15.57
CA LEU A 40 -8.99 -4.19 -15.35
C LEU A 40 -9.14 -3.14 -14.24
N GLU A 41 -10.24 -2.39 -14.24
CA GLU A 41 -10.59 -1.43 -13.19
C GLU A 41 -10.65 -2.08 -11.81
N ARG A 42 -11.32 -3.23 -11.69
CA ARG A 42 -11.42 -3.98 -10.43
C ARG A 42 -10.05 -4.46 -9.95
N LEU A 43 -9.20 -4.94 -10.85
CA LEU A 43 -7.86 -5.42 -10.50
C LEU A 43 -6.92 -4.27 -10.10
N ALA A 44 -7.01 -3.13 -10.78
CA ALA A 44 -6.25 -1.93 -10.44
C ALA A 44 -6.71 -1.34 -9.09
N ALA A 45 -8.01 -1.27 -8.84
CA ALA A 45 -8.56 -0.84 -7.56
C ALA A 45 -8.10 -1.75 -6.40
N ALA A 46 -8.20 -3.08 -6.57
CA ALA A 46 -7.75 -4.01 -5.54
C ALA A 46 -6.24 -3.94 -5.26
N ALA A 47 -5.42 -3.64 -6.28
CA ALA A 47 -3.99 -3.42 -6.10
C ALA A 47 -3.71 -2.12 -5.32
N GLN A 48 -4.42 -1.04 -5.66
CA GLN A 48 -4.36 0.22 -4.93
C GLN A 48 -4.78 0.07 -3.46
N ASP A 49 -5.90 -0.58 -3.20
CA ASP A 49 -6.42 -0.79 -1.84
C ASP A 49 -5.43 -1.58 -0.97
N HIS A 50 -4.74 -2.57 -1.56
CA HIS A 50 -3.74 -3.35 -0.85
C HIS A 50 -2.57 -2.49 -0.34
N VAL A 51 -2.07 -1.57 -1.16
CA VAL A 51 -0.97 -0.67 -0.79
C VAL A 51 -1.43 0.35 0.24
N LEU A 52 -2.64 0.88 0.10
CA LEU A 52 -3.20 1.84 1.05
C LEU A 52 -3.40 1.22 2.45
N GLU A 53 -3.85 -0.04 2.52
CA GLU A 53 -4.01 -0.75 3.79
C GLU A 53 -2.65 -1.03 4.46
N GLY A 54 -1.63 -1.38 3.66
CA GLY A 54 -0.26 -1.53 4.15
C GLY A 54 0.29 -0.21 4.72
N LEU A 55 0.17 0.89 3.96
CA LEU A 55 0.60 2.21 4.41
C LEU A 55 -0.12 2.66 5.68
N ARG A 56 -1.43 2.40 5.76
CA ARG A 56 -2.22 2.68 6.96
C ARG A 56 -1.65 1.94 8.18
N SER A 57 -1.38 0.65 8.03
CA SER A 57 -0.84 -0.20 9.10
C SER A 57 0.54 0.31 9.58
N GLU A 58 1.40 0.74 8.65
CA GLU A 58 2.72 1.30 8.97
C GLU A 58 2.61 2.63 9.73
N ILE A 59 1.68 3.51 9.33
CA ILE A 59 1.41 4.76 10.02
C ILE A 59 0.88 4.49 11.43
N GLU A 60 -0.09 3.60 11.58
CA GLU A 60 -0.66 3.23 12.88
C GLU A 60 0.42 2.65 13.81
N ALA A 61 1.34 1.83 13.29
CA ALA A 61 2.46 1.29 14.04
C ALA A 61 3.47 2.38 14.46
N ALA A 62 3.82 3.30 13.56
CA ALA A 62 4.75 4.39 13.84
C ALA A 62 4.19 5.36 14.89
N VAL A 63 2.93 5.77 14.75
CA VAL A 63 2.24 6.64 15.72
C VAL A 63 2.10 5.96 17.08
N GLY A 64 1.74 4.67 17.10
CA GLY A 64 1.69 3.88 18.33
C GLY A 64 3.04 3.83 19.05
N ALA A 65 4.13 3.59 18.30
CA ALA A 65 5.48 3.57 18.85
C ALA A 65 5.92 4.93 19.40
N GLU A 66 5.57 6.03 18.73
CA GLU A 66 5.84 7.39 19.22
C GLU A 66 5.08 7.66 20.53
N LEU A 67 3.81 7.26 20.62
CA LEU A 67 3.00 7.44 21.82
C LEU A 67 3.59 6.67 23.02
N THR A 68 3.99 5.41 22.82
CA THR A 68 4.64 4.58 23.86
C THR A 68 6.00 5.15 24.27
N GLY A 69 6.81 5.61 23.30
CA GLY A 69 8.09 6.25 23.59
C GLY A 69 7.96 7.56 24.36
N SER A 70 6.91 8.34 24.07
CA SER A 70 6.58 9.57 24.78
C SER A 70 6.16 9.30 26.22
N LEU A 71 5.24 8.35 26.44
CA LEU A 71 4.79 7.94 27.78
C LEU A 71 5.97 7.47 28.66
N ASN A 72 6.82 6.58 28.15
CA ASN A 72 8.01 6.11 28.87
C ASN A 72 8.97 7.26 29.22
N ARG A 73 9.15 8.26 28.34
CA ARG A 73 10.03 9.40 28.60
C ARG A 73 9.52 10.28 29.75
N THR A 74 8.21 10.44 29.87
CA THR A 74 7.58 11.22 30.95
C THR A 74 7.69 10.53 32.30
N GLU A 75 7.57 9.20 32.37
CA GLU A 75 7.71 8.44 33.63
C GLU A 75 9.14 8.49 34.19
N ILE A 76 10.15 8.43 33.32
CA ILE A 76 11.56 8.49 33.75
C ILE A 76 11.92 9.89 34.28
N ALA A 77 11.31 10.95 33.73
CA ALA A 77 11.53 12.32 34.19
C ALA A 77 10.83 12.66 35.52
N GLY A 78 9.77 11.92 35.88
CA GLY A 78 9.04 12.10 37.15
C GLY A 78 9.65 11.38 38.36
N GLY A 79 10.60 10.45 38.14
CA GLY A 79 11.13 9.55 39.17
C GLY A 79 12.33 10.05 39.98
N LEU A 80 12.77 11.30 39.82
CA LEU A 80 13.98 11.85 40.47
C LEU A 80 13.73 12.74 41.69
N ASN A 81 12.49 12.84 42.18
CA ASN A 81 12.17 13.51 43.44
C ASN A 81 11.59 12.51 44.44
N SER A 82 12.45 11.81 45.18
CA SER A 82 12.12 11.13 46.43
C SER A 82 13.26 11.30 47.42
#